data_AF-A0A9X3RVG1-F1
#
_entry.id   AF-A0A9X3RVG1-F1
#
_cell.length_a   1.000
_cell.length_b   1.000
_cell.length_c   1.000
_cell.angle_alpha   90.00
_cell.angle_beta   90.00
_cell.angle_gamma   90.00
#
_symmetry.space_group_name_H-M   'P 1'
#
loop_
_entity.id
_entity.type
_entity.pdbx_description
1 polymer ?
#
loop_
_entity_poly.entity_id
_entity_poly.type
_entity_poly.pdbx_seq_one_letter_code
_entity_poly.pdbx_strand_id
1 'polypeptide(L)'
;MKRALIPLAVLTLLSGCASMSPDECKTADWYRVGYKDGQEGNNPSIINSYAEDCGEAGVTPDREQWKEGFDKGTILYCSPDNGYTVGIEGKEYYGVCSNKQFIENYQLGHQEYQRQQRIQEIDNEISIIDNQLDNNPDKDNAKRLKEKRKRLADERSNLLSPTINFNLNF
;
A
#
# COMPACT_ATOMS: atom_id res chain seq x y z
N MET A 1 -44.56 8.03 -25.71
CA MET A 1 -43.17 8.52 -25.67
C MET A 1 -42.33 7.49 -24.91
N LYS A 2 -41.49 6.72 -25.63
CA LYS A 2 -40.78 5.55 -25.07
C LYS A 2 -39.53 6.03 -24.32
N ARG A 3 -39.45 5.78 -23.01
CA ARG A 3 -38.26 6.06 -22.20
C ARG A 3 -37.22 4.97 -22.49
N ALA A 4 -36.13 5.34 -23.18
CA ALA A 4 -34.99 4.46 -23.37
C ALA A 4 -34.17 4.45 -22.07
N LEU A 5 -34.10 3.30 -21.41
CA LEU A 5 -33.19 3.04 -20.29
C LEU A 5 -31.83 2.67 -20.90
N ILE A 6 -30.83 3.53 -20.72
CA ILE A 6 -29.44 3.25 -21.09
C ILE A 6 -28.82 2.47 -19.93
N PRO A 7 -28.33 1.23 -20.14
CA PRO A 7 -27.65 0.49 -19.09
C PRO A 7 -26.26 1.10 -18.89
N LEU A 8 -26.00 1.60 -17.68
CA LEU A 8 -24.69 2.05 -17.25
C LEU A 8 -23.81 0.79 -17.07
N ALA A 9 -22.99 0.50 -18.08
CA ALA A 9 -22.00 -0.57 -18.00
C ALA A 9 -20.96 -0.19 -16.93
N VAL A 10 -20.98 -0.93 -15.82
CA VAL A 10 -19.97 -0.84 -14.76
C VAL A 10 -18.69 -1.48 -15.31
N LEU A 11 -17.74 -0.65 -15.74
CA LEU A 11 -16.36 -1.09 -15.98
C LEU A 11 -15.72 -1.35 -14.61
N THR A 12 -15.65 -2.61 -14.20
CA THR A 12 -14.79 -3.04 -13.11
C THR A 12 -13.34 -3.00 -13.59
N LEU A 13 -12.63 -1.90 -13.30
CA LEU A 13 -11.18 -1.84 -13.39
C LEU A 13 -10.61 -2.71 -12.27
N LEU A 14 -10.38 -3.98 -12.55
CA LEU A 14 -9.54 -4.84 -11.72
C LEU A 14 -8.11 -4.30 -11.85
N SER A 15 -7.69 -3.50 -10.88
CA SER A 15 -6.31 -3.00 -10.76
C SER A 15 -5.39 -4.14 -10.29
N GLY A 16 -5.09 -5.07 -11.19
CA GLY A 16 -3.91 -5.93 -11.11
C GLY A 16 -2.81 -5.30 -11.97
N CYS A 17 -2.21 -4.20 -11.50
CA CYS A 17 -1.27 -3.41 -12.28
C CYS A 17 0.15 -3.97 -12.15
N ALA A 18 0.41 -5.03 -12.88
CA ALA A 18 1.75 -5.44 -13.29
C ALA A 18 1.66 -6.44 -14.46
N SER A 19 0.90 -6.10 -15.50
CA SER A 19 0.84 -6.90 -16.72
C SER A 19 1.58 -6.22 -17.86
N MET A 20 2.37 -7.00 -18.61
CA MET A 20 3.00 -6.55 -19.85
C MET A 20 2.08 -6.89 -21.02
N SER A 21 1.92 -5.96 -21.96
CA SER A 21 1.21 -6.25 -23.20
C SER A 21 2.02 -7.19 -24.10
N PRO A 22 1.37 -7.95 -25.01
CA PRO A 22 2.05 -8.84 -25.95
C PRO A 22 3.15 -8.18 -26.77
N ASP A 23 3.00 -6.90 -27.11
CA ASP A 23 4.01 -6.18 -27.89
C ASP A 23 5.18 -5.71 -27.03
N GLU A 24 4.94 -5.33 -25.77
CA GLU A 24 6.02 -5.07 -24.81
C GLU A 24 6.85 -6.33 -24.58
N CYS A 25 6.22 -7.50 -24.47
CA CYS A 25 6.89 -8.79 -24.31
C CYS A 25 7.87 -9.10 -25.44
N LYS A 26 7.48 -8.88 -26.71
CA LYS A 26 8.32 -9.23 -27.88
C LYS A 26 9.61 -8.41 -27.97
N THR A 27 9.62 -7.22 -27.39
CA THR A 27 10.77 -6.31 -27.40
C THR A 27 11.39 -6.11 -26.02
N ALA A 28 10.96 -6.90 -25.04
CA ALA A 28 11.38 -6.75 -23.65
C ALA A 28 12.88 -6.99 -23.49
N ASP A 29 13.55 -6.02 -22.87
CA ASP A 29 14.88 -6.19 -22.30
C ASP A 29 14.68 -6.63 -20.84
N TRP A 30 14.77 -7.94 -20.59
CA TRP A 30 14.44 -8.52 -19.29
C TRP A 30 15.31 -8.00 -18.16
N TYR A 31 16.58 -7.66 -18.44
CA TYR A 31 17.44 -6.98 -17.47
C TYR A 31 16.87 -5.62 -17.09
N ARG A 32 16.47 -4.80 -18.06
CA ARG A 32 15.87 -3.48 -17.77
C ARG A 32 14.53 -3.59 -17.06
N VAL A 33 13.70 -4.57 -17.41
CA VAL A 33 12.43 -4.84 -16.71
C VAL A 33 12.73 -5.15 -15.24
N GLY A 34 13.63 -6.10 -14.99
CA GLY A 34 14.05 -6.45 -13.64
C GLY A 34 14.63 -5.27 -12.88
N TYR A 35 15.50 -4.48 -13.52
CA TYR A 35 16.08 -3.28 -12.91
C TYR A 35 15.01 -2.30 -12.44
N LYS A 36 14.00 -2.04 -13.26
CA LYS A 36 12.87 -1.18 -12.87
C LYS A 36 12.07 -1.78 -11.72
N ASP A 37 11.73 -3.07 -11.79
CA ASP A 37 11.01 -3.76 -10.72
C ASP A 37 11.76 -3.70 -9.38
N GLY A 38 13.09 -3.86 -9.43
CA GLY A 38 13.95 -3.75 -8.26
C GLY A 38 14.03 -2.33 -7.69
N GLN A 39 14.06 -1.31 -8.55
CA GLN A 39 14.02 0.10 -8.11
C GLN A 39 12.71 0.46 -7.40
N GLU A 40 11.60 -0.15 -7.83
CA GLU A 40 10.28 0.04 -7.25
C GLU A 40 10.05 -0.83 -6.00
N GLY A 41 10.89 -1.85 -5.80
CA GLY A 41 10.76 -2.82 -4.71
C GLY A 41 9.58 -3.77 -4.90
N ASN A 42 9.22 -4.06 -6.15
CA ASN A 42 8.09 -4.92 -6.50
C ASN A 42 8.28 -6.33 -5.92
N ASN A 43 7.16 -7.03 -5.70
CA ASN A 43 7.21 -8.43 -5.28
C ASN A 43 7.95 -9.25 -6.32
N PRO A 44 9.02 -10.00 -5.97
CA PRO A 44 9.77 -10.77 -6.95
C PRO A 44 8.94 -11.80 -7.73
N SER A 45 7.77 -12.19 -7.21
CA SER A 45 6.82 -13.09 -7.87
C SER A 45 6.16 -12.48 -9.11
N ILE A 46 6.31 -11.17 -9.34
CA ILE A 46 5.81 -10.45 -10.54
C ILE A 46 6.29 -11.08 -11.86
N ILE A 47 7.48 -11.69 -11.87
CA ILE A 47 8.02 -12.42 -13.01
C ILE A 47 7.13 -13.60 -13.44
N ASN A 48 6.31 -14.13 -12.54
CA ASN A 48 5.35 -15.18 -12.88
C ASN A 48 4.15 -14.60 -13.65
N SER A 49 3.72 -13.38 -13.35
CA SER A 49 2.70 -12.67 -14.13
C SER A 49 3.22 -12.41 -15.54
N TYR A 50 4.45 -11.93 -15.67
CA TYR A 50 5.07 -11.76 -16.99
C TYR A 50 5.16 -13.07 -17.78
N ALA A 51 5.39 -14.21 -17.10
CA ALA A 51 5.42 -15.50 -17.77
C ALA A 51 4.05 -15.94 -18.28
N GLU A 52 2.98 -15.59 -17.56
CA GLU A 52 1.60 -15.82 -17.99
C GLU A 52 1.24 -14.91 -19.18
N ASP A 53 1.40 -13.59 -19.01
CA ASP A 53 1.04 -12.57 -20.00
C ASP A 53 1.83 -12.73 -21.31
N CYS A 54 3.16 -12.88 -21.21
CA CYS A 54 4.02 -13.02 -22.39
C CYS A 54 3.89 -14.40 -23.04
N GLY A 55 3.46 -15.41 -22.30
CA GLY A 55 3.15 -16.74 -22.82
C GLY A 55 2.08 -16.69 -23.90
N GLU A 56 1.07 -15.82 -23.77
CA GLU A 56 0.03 -15.58 -24.80
C GLU A 56 0.63 -15.07 -26.12
N ALA A 57 1.74 -14.33 -26.03
CA ALA A 57 2.49 -13.80 -27.17
C ALA A 57 3.56 -14.79 -27.70
N GLY A 58 3.68 -15.98 -27.12
CA GLY A 58 4.73 -16.95 -27.43
C GLY A 58 6.12 -16.54 -26.95
N VAL A 59 6.21 -15.63 -25.97
CA VAL A 59 7.46 -15.12 -25.41
C VAL A 59 7.64 -15.67 -23.99
N THR A 60 8.81 -16.24 -23.72
CA THR A 60 9.19 -16.69 -22.37
C THR A 60 10.13 -15.66 -21.74
N PRO A 61 9.83 -15.14 -20.54
CA PRO A 61 10.74 -14.23 -19.85
C PRO A 61 12.10 -14.84 -19.53
N ASP A 62 13.17 -14.09 -19.76
CA ASP A 62 14.51 -14.44 -19.28
C ASP A 62 14.62 -14.12 -17.78
N ARG A 63 14.38 -15.14 -16.95
CA ARG A 63 14.38 -15.01 -15.49
C ARG A 63 15.75 -14.66 -14.93
N GLU A 64 16.83 -15.09 -15.58
CA GLU A 64 18.19 -14.84 -15.09
C GLU A 64 18.56 -13.37 -15.30
N GLN A 65 18.34 -12.85 -16.51
CA GLN A 65 18.54 -11.44 -16.81
C GLN A 65 17.63 -10.54 -15.95
N TRP A 66 16.35 -10.91 -15.81
CA TRP A 66 15.43 -10.18 -14.93
C TRP A 66 15.93 -10.16 -13.49
N LYS A 67 16.40 -11.30 -12.96
CA LYS A 67 16.92 -11.37 -11.58
C LYS A 67 18.17 -10.52 -11.40
N GLU A 68 19.10 -10.55 -12.36
CA GLU A 68 20.30 -9.72 -12.32
C GLU A 68 19.95 -8.22 -12.32
N GLY A 69 19.03 -7.81 -13.19
CA GLY A 69 18.49 -6.47 -13.23
C GLY A 69 17.85 -6.09 -11.89
N PHE A 70 16.97 -6.95 -11.36
CA PHE A 70 16.27 -6.76 -10.09
C PHE A 70 17.23 -6.53 -8.92
N ASP A 71 18.25 -7.38 -8.80
CA ASP A 71 19.28 -7.23 -7.77
C ASP A 71 20.06 -5.92 -7.92
N LYS A 72 20.23 -5.41 -9.15
CA LYS A 72 20.82 -4.08 -9.36
C LYS A 72 19.88 -2.93 -9.07
N GLY A 73 18.61 -3.04 -9.42
CA GLY A 73 17.61 -2.02 -9.14
C GLY A 73 17.38 -1.82 -7.65
N THR A 74 17.41 -2.90 -6.88
CA THR A 74 17.17 -2.86 -5.43
C THR A 74 18.27 -2.13 -4.64
N ILE A 75 19.44 -1.83 -5.21
CA ILE A 75 20.52 -1.15 -4.48
C ILE A 75 20.07 0.20 -3.91
N LEU A 76 19.39 1.03 -4.72
CA LEU A 76 18.90 2.32 -4.27
C LEU A 76 17.65 2.18 -3.39
N TYR A 77 16.76 1.25 -3.76
CA TYR A 77 15.57 0.94 -2.98
C TYR A 77 15.94 0.54 -1.54
N CYS A 78 16.95 -0.32 -1.38
CA CYS A 78 17.42 -0.84 -0.09
C CYS A 78 18.38 0.10 0.67
N SER A 79 18.48 1.36 0.27
CA SER A 79 19.27 2.35 1.00
C SER A 79 18.62 2.69 2.34
N PRO A 80 19.39 2.88 3.43
CA PRO A 80 18.85 3.19 4.76
C PRO A 80 17.81 4.32 4.76
N ASP A 81 18.11 5.44 4.09
CA ASP A 81 17.26 6.63 4.06
C ASP A 81 15.93 6.38 3.33
N ASN A 82 15.93 5.48 2.33
CA ASN A 82 14.72 5.13 1.61
C ASN A 82 13.77 4.26 2.44
N GLY A 83 14.28 3.49 3.41
CA GLY A 83 13.46 2.62 4.27
C GLY A 83 12.31 3.38 4.93
N TYR A 84 12.61 4.50 5.58
CA TYR A 84 11.58 5.32 6.24
C TYR A 84 10.56 5.87 5.24
N THR A 85 11.03 6.34 4.08
CA THR A 85 10.19 6.86 3.00
C THR A 85 9.20 5.80 2.50
N VAL A 86 9.67 4.59 2.20
CA VAL A 86 8.81 3.46 1.80
C VAL A 86 7.80 3.12 2.89
N GLY A 87 8.23 3.14 4.16
CA GLY A 87 7.37 2.88 5.31
C GLY A 87 6.22 3.89 5.42
N ILE A 88 6.50 5.19 5.37
CA ILE A 88 5.47 6.24 5.49
C ILE A 88 4.53 6.32 4.28
N GLU A 89 4.98 5.87 3.11
CA GLU A 89 4.12 5.69 1.93
C GLU A 89 3.12 4.54 2.10
N GLY A 90 3.29 3.70 3.12
CA GLY A 90 2.42 2.56 3.38
C GLY A 90 2.60 1.40 2.40
N LYS A 91 3.69 1.40 1.62
CA LYS A 91 4.00 0.34 0.68
C LYS A 91 4.24 -0.97 1.42
N GLU A 92 3.74 -2.06 0.86
CA GLU A 92 4.06 -3.39 1.36
C GLU A 92 5.51 -3.76 1.02
N TYR A 93 6.23 -4.31 2.00
CA TYR A 93 7.62 -4.71 1.83
C TYR A 93 7.74 -6.23 1.65
N TYR A 94 8.25 -6.64 0.48
CA TYR A 94 8.36 -8.04 0.08
C TYR A 94 9.68 -8.73 0.47
N GLY A 95 10.42 -8.19 1.44
CA GLY A 95 11.63 -8.83 1.96
C GLY A 95 12.84 -8.81 1.01
N VAL A 96 12.88 -7.85 0.08
CA VAL A 96 13.91 -7.79 -0.99
C VAL A 96 15.26 -7.21 -0.51
N CYS A 97 15.32 -6.61 0.67
CA CYS A 97 16.50 -5.97 1.23
C CYS A 97 17.10 -6.78 2.39
N SER A 98 18.44 -6.93 2.37
CA SER A 98 19.22 -7.51 3.48
C SER A 98 19.80 -6.44 4.43
N ASN A 99 19.72 -5.17 4.06
CA ASN A 99 20.23 -4.06 4.86
C ASN A 99 19.35 -3.85 6.11
N LYS A 100 19.92 -4.06 7.30
CA LYS A 100 19.21 -3.94 8.58
C LYS A 100 18.68 -2.53 8.83
N GLN A 101 19.46 -1.49 8.50
CA GLN A 101 19.04 -0.10 8.73
C GLN A 101 17.84 0.28 7.84
N PHE A 102 17.80 -0.22 6.59
CA PHE A 102 16.61 -0.07 5.75
C PHE A 102 15.38 -0.71 6.42
N ILE A 103 15.51 -1.95 6.91
CA ILE A 103 14.41 -2.70 7.53
C ILE A 103 13.89 -1.98 8.78
N GLU A 104 14.78 -1.51 9.65
CA GLU A 104 14.43 -0.75 10.85
C GLU A 104 13.73 0.57 10.48
N ASN A 105 14.27 1.32 9.52
CA ASN A 105 13.68 2.56 9.07
C ASN A 105 12.30 2.34 8.41
N TYR A 106 12.14 1.28 7.61
CA TYR A 106 10.85 0.86 7.05
C TYR A 106 9.82 0.58 8.15
N GLN A 107 10.20 -0.18 9.19
CA GLN A 107 9.31 -0.48 10.30
C GLN A 107 8.86 0.80 11.02
N LEU A 108 9.78 1.74 11.26
CA LEU A 108 9.48 3.04 11.86
C LEU A 108 8.50 3.85 10.99
N GLY A 109 8.77 3.95 9.70
CA GLY A 109 7.88 4.66 8.76
C GLY A 109 6.50 3.99 8.66
N HIS A 110 6.46 2.66 8.62
CA HIS A 110 5.23 1.90 8.49
C HIS A 110 4.37 1.97 9.76
N GLN A 111 4.98 2.00 10.95
CA GLN A 111 4.26 2.27 12.20
C GLN A 111 3.61 3.66 12.18
N GLU A 112 4.30 4.66 11.62
CA GLU A 112 3.73 5.99 11.46
C GLU A 112 2.57 5.98 10.46
N TYR A 113 2.73 5.34 9.30
CA TYR A 113 1.64 5.14 8.35
C TYR A 113 0.40 4.50 8.99
N GLN A 114 0.59 3.40 9.74
CA GLN A 114 -0.50 2.69 10.43
C GLN A 114 -1.20 3.58 11.48
N ARG A 115 -0.43 4.37 12.23
CA ARG A 115 -0.94 5.34 13.19
C ARG A 115 -1.82 6.39 12.48
N GLN A 116 -1.35 6.93 11.36
CA GLN A 116 -2.08 7.92 10.57
C GLN A 116 -3.36 7.34 9.96
N GLN A 117 -3.31 6.11 9.41
CA GLN A 117 -4.49 5.40 8.93
C GLN A 117 -5.52 5.21 10.05
N ARG A 118 -5.09 4.78 11.24
CA ARG A 118 -5.99 4.61 12.39
C ARG A 118 -6.64 5.92 12.83
N ILE A 119 -5.91 7.04 12.81
CA ILE A 119 -6.47 8.36 13.10
C ILE A 119 -7.57 8.71 12.08
N GLN A 120 -7.31 8.49 10.78
CA GLN A 120 -8.29 8.75 9.72
C GLN A 120 -9.55 7.89 9.86
N GLU A 121 -9.39 6.61 10.18
CA GLU A 121 -10.51 5.70 10.49
C GLU A 121 -11.34 6.21 11.67
N ILE A 122 -10.68 6.59 12.77
CA ILE A 122 -11.36 7.13 13.95
C ILE A 122 -12.14 8.41 13.60
N ASP A 123 -11.55 9.31 12.82
CA ASP A 123 -12.21 10.55 12.40
C ASP A 123 -13.47 10.28 11.58
N ASN A 124 -13.41 9.30 10.66
CA ASN A 124 -14.57 8.84 9.92
C ASN A 124 -15.63 8.20 10.83
N GLU A 125 -15.24 7.35 11.78
CA GLU A 125 -16.16 6.73 12.73
C GLU A 125 -16.84 7.75 13.64
N ILE A 126 -16.11 8.74 14.14
CA ILE A 126 -16.66 9.84 14.95
C ILE A 126 -17.68 10.64 14.12
N SER A 127 -17.36 10.97 12.88
CA SER A 127 -18.29 11.67 11.96
C SER A 127 -19.58 10.89 11.75
N ILE A 128 -19.50 9.57 11.54
CA ILE A 128 -20.68 8.70 11.43
C ILE A 128 -21.51 8.71 12.72
N ILE A 129 -20.86 8.62 13.88
CA ILE A 129 -21.54 8.65 15.18
C ILE A 129 -22.22 10.00 15.42
N ASP A 130 -21.58 11.11 15.06
CA ASP A 130 -22.14 12.45 15.21
C ASP A 130 -23.39 12.62 14.35
N ASN A 131 -23.36 12.18 13.09
CA ASN A 131 -24.54 12.12 12.23
C ASN A 131 -25.66 11.24 12.83
N GLN A 132 -25.31 10.11 13.44
CA GLN A 132 -26.31 9.24 14.08
C GLN A 132 -26.93 9.87 15.32
N LEU A 133 -26.17 10.65 16.09
CA LEU A 133 -26.67 11.39 17.25
C LEU A 133 -27.61 12.53 16.84
N ASP A 134 -27.32 13.20 15.73
CA ASP A 134 -28.15 14.28 15.18
C ASP A 134 -29.50 13.79 14.64
N ASN A 135 -29.57 12.51 14.24
CA ASN A 135 -30.79 11.87 13.75
C ASN A 135 -31.74 11.41 14.87
N ASN A 136 -31.62 11.97 16.08
CA ASN A 136 -32.48 11.72 17.23
C ASN A 136 -32.72 10.22 17.52
N PRO A 137 -31.66 9.43 17.79
CA PRO A 137 -31.80 8.03 18.13
C PRO A 137 -32.51 7.89 19.48
N ASP A 138 -33.08 6.72 19.76
CA ASP A 138 -33.63 6.42 21.09
C ASP A 138 -32.55 6.56 22.18
N LYS A 139 -33.00 6.68 23.42
CA LYS A 139 -32.16 6.99 24.58
C LYS A 139 -31.01 5.98 24.78
N ASP A 140 -31.27 4.69 24.54
CA ASP A 140 -30.29 3.64 24.78
C ASP A 140 -29.22 3.64 23.69
N ASN A 141 -29.64 3.84 22.43
CA ASN A 141 -28.72 4.02 21.31
C ASN A 141 -27.89 5.32 21.46
N ALA A 142 -28.52 6.44 21.84
CA ALA A 142 -27.82 7.70 22.10
C ALA A 142 -26.72 7.54 23.16
N LYS A 143 -27.00 6.80 24.24
CA LYS A 143 -26.01 6.51 25.30
C LYS A 143 -24.83 5.69 24.76
N ARG A 144 -25.09 4.59 24.04
CA ARG A 144 -24.05 3.74 23.43
C ARG A 144 -23.17 4.51 22.46
N LEU A 145 -23.77 5.36 21.62
CA LEU A 145 -23.06 6.18 20.64
C LEU A 145 -22.12 7.18 21.32
N LYS A 146 -22.60 7.89 22.35
CA LYS A 146 -21.77 8.82 23.14
C LYS A 146 -20.58 8.13 23.82
N GLU A 147 -20.79 6.94 24.38
CA GLU A 147 -19.72 6.15 24.99
C GLU A 147 -18.69 5.68 23.94
N LYS A 148 -19.14 5.22 22.77
CA LYS A 148 -18.24 4.84 21.67
C LYS A 148 -17.44 6.03 21.18
N ARG A 149 -18.10 7.16 20.93
CA ARG A 149 -17.46 8.42 20.51
C ARG A 149 -16.38 8.86 21.49
N LYS A 150 -16.67 8.82 22.79
CA LYS A 150 -15.70 9.18 23.83
C LYS A 150 -14.46 8.29 23.75
N ARG A 151 -14.63 6.96 23.71
CA ARG A 151 -13.51 6.02 23.60
C ARG A 151 -12.65 6.27 22.36
N LEU A 152 -13.28 6.51 21.21
CA LEU A 152 -12.59 6.83 19.96
C LEU A 152 -11.81 8.15 20.06
N ALA A 153 -12.40 9.19 20.66
CA ALA A 153 -11.72 10.46 20.88
C ALA A 153 -10.50 10.32 21.81
N ASP A 154 -10.62 9.52 22.87
CA ASP A 154 -9.52 9.22 23.78
C ASP A 154 -8.39 8.46 23.05
N GLU A 155 -8.73 7.45 22.24
CA GLU A 155 -7.77 6.70 21.41
C GLU A 155 -7.04 7.62 20.42
N ARG A 156 -7.78 8.46 19.69
CA ARG A 156 -7.22 9.44 18.76
C ARG A 156 -6.22 10.37 19.44
N SER A 157 -6.56 10.88 20.63
CA SER A 157 -5.66 11.75 21.40
C SER A 157 -4.36 11.04 21.79
N ASN A 158 -4.44 9.76 22.14
CA ASN A 158 -3.26 8.95 22.45
C ASN A 158 -2.39 8.72 21.21
N LEU A 159 -2.99 8.48 20.03
CA LEU A 159 -2.26 8.29 18.78
C LEU A 159 -1.53 9.57 18.33
N LEU A 160 -2.13 10.75 18.56
CA LEU A 160 -1.52 12.05 18.27
C LEU A 160 -0.41 12.45 19.24
N SER A 161 -0.30 11.77 20.37
CA SER A 161 0.76 12.05 21.34
C SER A 161 2.07 11.46 20.82
N PRO A 162 3.12 12.27 20.57
CA PRO A 162 4.39 11.73 20.14
C PRO A 162 4.94 10.82 21.24
N THR A 163 5.18 9.54 20.91
CA THR A 163 5.91 8.63 21.78
C THR A 163 7.37 9.05 21.75
N ILE A 164 7.72 10.09 22.50
CA ILE A 164 9.09 10.54 22.65
C ILE A 164 9.84 9.49 23.48
N ASN A 165 10.44 8.51 22.81
CA ASN A 165 11.53 7.73 23.38
C ASN A 165 12.85 8.32 22.86
N PHE A 166 13.35 9.35 23.55
CA PHE A 166 14.74 9.78 23.40
C PHE A 166 15.64 8.72 24.05
N ASN A 167 16.04 7.70 23.29
CA ASN A 167 17.26 6.96 23.62
C ASN A 167 18.46 7.77 23.11
N LEU A 168 18.81 8.82 23.86
CA LEU A 168 20.09 9.50 23.70
C LEU A 168 21.14 8.69 24.48
N ASN A 169 21.78 7.75 23.81
CA ASN A 169 23.04 7.19 24.28
C ASN A 169 24.14 8.20 23.94
N PHE A 170 24.61 8.94 24.95
CA PHE A 170 25.86 9.70 24.91
C PHE A 170 27.04 8.79 25.26
#